data_AF-A0A920PL17-F1
#
_entry.id   AF-A0A920PL17-F1
#
_cell.length_a   1.000
_cell.length_b   1.000
_cell.length_c   1.000
_cell.angle_alpha   90.00
_cell.angle_beta   90.00
_cell.angle_gamma   90.00
#
_symmetry.space_group_name_H-M   'P 1'
#
loop_
_entity.id
_entity.type
_entity.pdbx_description
1 polymer ?
#
loop_
_entity_poly.entity_id
_entity_poly.type
_entity_poly.pdbx_seq_one_letter_code
_entity_poly.pdbx_strand_id
1 'polypeptide(L)'
;MVITNIKTTPVLVPFRYPPVTASGAISELPLVLLDVETNVGLTGHAYLFVFLKGMLKPTIDCVAAVEELVKGMSADPEQVDPILRRRLELLDIHGILGQVLAGLDMALWDIRAKSEDLSLAAVLGGTRDHLKSYNSCGLWVEKGDPEKVADQALELLAEGDFSAVKLRLGYESFEEDLAVVRAVKRSCGDAVDVMSDFNQGLDMKEALSRCQALDGEGLYWIEEPVRYDDYHGSSALAAAVKTPIQTGENLLNPLEFQKALKAKRLTTICLMYSVSRVLQAGLQPSHFRRLQAFQFLLTCSLKSVFTSWPRPKMHTGSSMSTGPAQ
;
A
#
# COMPACT_ATOMS: atom_id res chain seq x y z
N MET A 1 -2.98 -29.34 0.74
CA MET A 1 -2.02 -28.51 1.49
C MET A 1 -2.80 -27.78 2.56
N VAL A 2 -2.38 -27.83 3.82
CA VAL A 2 -3.11 -27.20 4.93
C VAL A 2 -2.21 -26.25 5.72
N ILE A 3 -2.81 -25.22 6.31
CA ILE A 3 -2.14 -24.23 7.16
C ILE A 3 -1.76 -24.88 8.49
N THR A 4 -0.51 -24.78 8.89
CA THR A 4 -0.02 -25.37 10.14
C THR A 4 0.27 -24.34 11.23
N ASN A 5 0.69 -23.14 10.84
CA ASN A 5 1.18 -22.10 11.75
C ASN A 5 1.19 -20.74 11.04
N ILE A 6 1.07 -19.64 11.80
CA ILE A 6 1.30 -18.27 11.30
C ILE A 6 2.32 -17.59 12.20
N LYS A 7 3.56 -17.47 11.71
CA LYS A 7 4.62 -16.78 12.44
C LYS A 7 4.57 -15.27 12.13
N THR A 8 4.70 -14.46 13.18
CA THR A 8 4.78 -13.01 13.07
C THR A 8 6.13 -12.49 13.52
N THR A 9 6.67 -11.50 12.81
CA THR A 9 7.91 -10.80 13.19
C THR A 9 7.68 -9.28 13.15
N PRO A 10 7.58 -8.59 14.30
CA PRO A 10 7.50 -7.13 14.29
C PRO A 10 8.85 -6.53 13.90
N VAL A 11 8.81 -5.53 13.03
CA VAL A 11 10.01 -4.77 12.62
C VAL A 11 9.72 -3.27 12.64
N LEU A 12 10.77 -2.49 12.90
CA LEU A 12 10.77 -1.04 12.78
C LEU A 12 11.72 -0.69 11.64
N VAL A 13 11.17 -0.24 10.52
CA VAL A 13 11.95 0.11 9.33
C VAL A 13 12.24 1.60 9.36
N PRO A 14 13.51 2.06 9.36
CA PRO A 14 13.81 3.49 9.38
C PRO A 14 13.40 4.14 8.05
N PHE A 15 12.80 5.35 8.13
CA PHE A 15 12.57 6.17 6.94
C PHE A 15 13.85 6.86 6.50
N ARG A 16 14.14 6.83 5.19
CA ARG A 16 15.19 7.66 4.61
C ARG A 16 14.81 9.14 4.62
N TYR A 17 13.57 9.43 4.21
CA TYR A 17 12.98 10.75 4.25
C TYR A 17 11.76 10.70 5.19
N PRO A 18 11.93 11.02 6.48
CA PRO A 18 10.87 10.87 7.46
C PRO A 18 9.73 11.88 7.21
N PRO A 19 8.46 11.43 7.18
CA PRO A 19 7.33 12.34 7.13
C PRO A 19 7.31 13.22 8.38
N VAL A 20 7.12 14.52 8.18
CA VAL A 20 6.92 15.47 9.29
C VAL A 20 5.43 15.77 9.39
N THR A 21 4.85 15.49 10.55
CA THR A 21 3.45 15.81 10.87
C THR A 21 3.41 16.89 11.95
N ALA A 22 2.22 17.44 12.22
CA ALA A 22 2.00 18.35 13.35
C ALA A 22 2.43 17.74 14.71
N SER A 23 2.43 16.41 14.82
CA SER A 23 2.80 15.66 16.02
C SER A 23 4.30 15.32 16.10
N GLY A 24 5.09 15.72 15.10
CA GLY A 24 6.51 15.41 14.98
C GLY A 24 6.86 14.53 13.78
N ALA A 25 8.15 14.24 13.63
CA ALA A 25 8.66 13.39 12.57
C ALA A 25 8.42 11.91 12.85
N ILE A 26 7.95 11.17 11.86
CA ILE A 26 7.82 9.71 11.91
C ILE A 26 9.13 9.12 11.38
N SER A 27 10.04 8.75 12.28
CA SER A 27 11.38 8.25 11.92
C SER A 27 11.41 6.78 11.52
N GLU A 28 10.45 6.00 12.01
CA GLU A 28 10.38 4.56 11.81
C GLU A 28 8.98 4.15 11.38
N LEU A 29 8.92 3.14 10.52
CA LEU A 29 7.71 2.49 10.05
C LEU A 29 7.54 1.14 10.76
N PRO A 30 6.54 1.01 11.64
CA PRO A 30 6.20 -0.27 12.26
C PRO A 30 5.50 -1.20 11.26
N LEU A 31 6.07 -2.39 11.05
CA LEU A 31 5.49 -3.46 10.25
C LEU A 31 5.39 -4.74 11.08
N VAL A 32 4.43 -5.60 10.72
CA VAL A 32 4.42 -7.01 11.15
C VAL A 32 4.62 -7.87 9.91
N LEU A 33 5.70 -8.63 9.86
CA LEU A 33 5.96 -9.59 8.80
C LEU A 33 5.24 -10.90 9.13
N LEU A 34 4.55 -11.49 8.17
CA LEU A 34 3.75 -12.71 8.32
C LEU A 34 4.35 -13.83 7.47
N ASP A 35 4.59 -14.97 8.11
CA ASP A 35 4.92 -16.24 7.47
C ASP A 35 3.79 -17.24 7.74
N VAL A 36 3.05 -17.63 6.70
CA VAL A 36 2.00 -18.67 6.78
C VAL A 36 2.61 -19.99 6.33
N GLU A 37 2.77 -20.93 7.26
CA GLU A 37 3.43 -22.21 7.01
C GLU A 37 2.40 -23.31 6.69
N THR A 38 2.82 -24.27 5.87
CA THR A 38 1.97 -25.41 5.47
C THR A 38 2.61 -26.75 5.79
N ASN A 39 1.77 -27.80 5.85
CA ASN A 39 2.21 -29.17 6.14
C ASN A 39 3.12 -29.81 5.07
N VAL A 40 3.24 -29.18 3.90
CA VAL A 40 4.11 -29.63 2.80
C VAL A 40 5.41 -28.81 2.68
N GLY A 41 5.66 -27.92 3.65
CA GLY A 41 6.88 -27.11 3.70
C GLY A 41 6.87 -25.85 2.84
N LEU A 42 5.74 -25.51 2.19
CA LEU A 42 5.57 -24.21 1.55
C LEU A 42 5.20 -23.14 2.59
N THR A 43 5.83 -21.97 2.49
CA THR A 43 5.54 -20.81 3.32
C THR A 43 5.14 -19.62 2.45
N GLY A 44 4.04 -18.97 2.79
CA GLY A 44 3.59 -17.72 2.18
C GLY A 44 4.03 -16.53 3.00
N HIS A 45 4.39 -15.44 2.33
CA HIS A 45 4.85 -14.22 2.99
C HIS A 45 3.92 -13.04 2.72
N ALA A 46 3.70 -12.25 3.76
CA ALA A 46 3.06 -10.94 3.66
C ALA A 46 3.65 -10.00 4.71
N TYR A 47 3.27 -8.73 4.65
CA TYR A 47 3.54 -7.78 5.72
C TYR A 47 2.32 -6.89 5.96
N LEU A 48 2.15 -6.44 7.20
CA LEU A 48 1.10 -5.51 7.61
C LEU A 48 1.72 -4.17 7.96
N PHE A 49 1.14 -3.11 7.41
CA PHE A 49 1.50 -1.73 7.74
C PHE A 49 0.71 -1.29 8.98
N VAL A 50 1.41 -1.07 10.09
CA VAL A 50 0.76 -0.89 11.41
C VAL A 50 0.65 0.59 11.83
N PHE A 51 1.34 1.49 11.13
CA PHE A 51 1.40 2.96 11.34
C PHE A 51 1.99 3.38 12.70
N LEU A 52 1.46 2.89 13.81
CA LEU A 52 1.85 3.26 15.16
C LEU A 52 2.55 2.10 15.87
N LYS A 53 3.68 2.37 16.51
CA LYS A 53 4.47 1.35 17.24
C LYS A 53 3.64 0.65 18.32
N GLY A 54 2.75 1.38 19.00
CA GLY A 54 1.84 0.83 20.00
C GLY A 54 0.83 -0.18 19.46
N MET A 55 0.60 -0.19 18.14
CA MET A 55 -0.34 -1.10 17.48
C MET A 55 0.31 -2.42 17.04
N LEU A 56 1.63 -2.59 17.19
CA LEU A 56 2.33 -3.85 16.86
C LEU A 56 1.78 -5.02 17.68
N LYS A 57 1.68 -4.87 19.00
CA LYS A 57 1.18 -5.94 19.88
C LYS A 57 -0.29 -6.28 19.60
N PRO A 58 -1.24 -5.32 19.56
CA PRO A 58 -2.62 -5.59 19.16
C PRO A 58 -2.75 -6.29 17.81
N THR A 59 -1.91 -5.92 16.83
CA THR A 59 -1.91 -6.57 15.51
C THR A 59 -1.43 -8.02 15.60
N ILE A 60 -0.34 -8.30 16.31
CA ILE A 60 0.17 -9.67 16.52
C ILE A 60 -0.84 -10.53 17.29
N ASP A 61 -1.45 -10.00 18.35
CA ASP A 61 -2.46 -10.72 19.12
C ASP A 61 -3.69 -11.04 18.24
N CYS A 62 -4.06 -10.14 17.33
CA CYS A 62 -5.11 -10.39 16.34
C CYS A 62 -4.71 -11.47 15.33
N VAL A 63 -3.46 -11.50 14.86
CA VAL A 63 -2.95 -12.59 14.00
C VAL A 63 -3.06 -13.94 14.73
N ALA A 64 -2.66 -14.01 16.00
CA ALA A 64 -2.77 -15.24 16.79
C ALA A 64 -4.23 -15.71 16.93
N ALA A 65 -5.18 -14.79 17.15
CA ALA A 65 -6.60 -15.14 17.19
C ALA A 65 -7.12 -15.66 15.83
N VAL A 66 -6.65 -15.09 14.71
CA VAL A 66 -7.00 -15.57 13.37
C VAL A 66 -6.34 -16.91 13.06
N GLU A 67 -5.11 -17.15 13.51
CA GLU A 67 -4.41 -18.44 13.36
C GLU A 67 -5.25 -19.59 13.92
N GLU A 68 -5.79 -19.45 15.14
CA GLU A 68 -6.64 -20.47 15.78
C GLU A 68 -7.88 -20.81 14.93
N LEU A 69 -8.38 -19.88 14.11
CA LEU A 69 -9.52 -20.12 13.24
C LEU A 69 -9.16 -20.87 11.96
N VAL A 70 -7.92 -20.72 11.48
CA VAL A 70 -7.48 -21.22 10.15
C VAL A 70 -6.54 -22.40 10.22
N LYS A 71 -6.00 -22.72 11.39
CA LYS A 71 -5.13 -23.88 11.58
C LYS A 71 -5.83 -25.17 11.16
N GLY A 72 -5.17 -25.94 10.30
CA GLY A 72 -5.71 -27.17 9.71
C GLY A 72 -6.65 -26.94 8.52
N MET A 73 -7.02 -25.69 8.18
CA MET A 73 -7.76 -25.40 6.95
C MET A 73 -6.87 -25.57 5.72
N SER A 74 -7.50 -25.77 4.56
CA SER A 74 -6.81 -25.72 3.26
C SER A 74 -6.07 -24.39 3.10
N ALA A 75 -4.85 -24.42 2.58
CA ALA A 75 -4.10 -23.22 2.22
C ALA A 75 -4.49 -22.70 0.82
N ASP A 76 -5.80 -22.65 0.56
CA ASP A 76 -6.39 -22.18 -0.70
C ASP A 76 -7.06 -20.82 -0.44
N PRO A 77 -6.55 -19.71 -1.01
CA PRO A 77 -7.08 -18.38 -0.76
C PRO A 77 -8.57 -18.26 -1.14
N GLU A 78 -9.03 -18.95 -2.18
CA GLU A 78 -10.42 -18.88 -2.64
C GLU A 78 -11.40 -19.57 -1.68
N GLN A 79 -10.90 -20.50 -0.86
CA GLN A 79 -11.70 -21.20 0.15
C GLN A 79 -11.66 -20.50 1.51
N VAL A 80 -10.49 -20.02 1.93
CA VAL A 80 -10.28 -19.46 3.27
C VAL A 80 -11.04 -18.13 3.44
N ASP A 81 -10.95 -17.22 2.46
CA ASP A 81 -11.56 -15.88 2.58
C ASP A 81 -13.09 -15.95 2.81
N PRO A 82 -13.90 -16.70 2.02
CA PRO A 82 -15.33 -16.82 2.27
C PRO A 82 -15.68 -17.42 3.64
N ILE A 83 -14.90 -18.40 4.11
CA ILE A 83 -15.13 -19.05 5.41
C ILE A 83 -14.92 -18.04 6.54
N LEU A 84 -13.81 -17.30 6.51
CA LEU A 84 -13.51 -16.30 7.53
C LEU A 84 -14.54 -15.17 7.53
N ARG A 85 -14.95 -14.69 6.35
CA ARG A 85 -16.00 -13.66 6.25
C ARG A 85 -17.31 -14.11 6.84
N ARG A 86 -17.71 -15.36 6.60
CA ARG A 86 -18.94 -15.92 7.18
C ARG A 86 -18.84 -16.10 8.70
N ARG A 87 -17.69 -16.57 9.20
CA ARG A 87 -17.48 -16.75 10.65
C ARG A 87 -17.40 -15.43 11.40
N LEU A 88 -16.87 -14.39 10.77
CA LEU A 88 -16.60 -13.09 11.37
C LEU A 88 -17.58 -12.01 10.91
N GLU A 89 -18.72 -12.40 10.33
CA GLU A 89 -19.71 -11.48 9.74
C GLU A 89 -20.19 -10.41 10.73
N LEU A 90 -20.38 -10.78 12.00
CA LEU A 90 -20.83 -9.88 13.06
C LEU A 90 -19.76 -8.88 13.54
N LEU A 91 -18.48 -9.09 13.21
CA LEU A 91 -17.38 -8.26 13.69
C LEU A 91 -17.05 -7.07 12.78
N ASP A 92 -17.78 -6.91 11.67
CA ASP A 92 -17.58 -5.85 10.68
C ASP A 92 -16.10 -5.65 10.33
N ILE A 93 -15.59 -6.57 9.50
CA ILE A 93 -14.17 -6.81 9.16
C ILE A 93 -13.40 -5.60 8.61
N HIS A 94 -13.08 -4.68 9.50
CA HIS A 94 -12.35 -3.43 9.29
C HIS A 94 -11.20 -3.27 10.31
N GLY A 95 -10.41 -2.20 10.18
CA GLY A 95 -9.30 -1.92 11.08
C GLY A 95 -8.26 -3.04 11.14
N ILE A 96 -7.78 -3.36 12.34
CA ILE A 96 -6.74 -4.38 12.56
C ILE A 96 -7.16 -5.74 12.02
N LEU A 97 -8.41 -6.16 12.27
CA LEU A 97 -8.90 -7.46 11.79
C LEU A 97 -8.93 -7.49 10.26
N GLY A 98 -9.43 -6.43 9.63
CA GLY A 98 -9.40 -6.30 8.16
C GLY A 98 -7.99 -6.39 7.58
N GLN A 99 -7.02 -5.71 8.22
CA GLN A 99 -5.61 -5.77 7.83
C GLN A 99 -5.02 -7.17 7.98
N VAL A 100 -5.27 -7.86 9.09
CA VAL A 100 -4.78 -9.22 9.35
C VAL A 100 -5.35 -10.21 8.33
N LEU A 101 -6.66 -10.16 8.06
CA LEU A 101 -7.30 -11.01 7.07
C LEU A 101 -6.73 -10.79 5.67
N ALA A 102 -6.44 -9.54 5.33
CA ALA A 102 -5.76 -9.18 4.09
C ALA A 102 -4.31 -9.72 4.01
N GLY A 103 -3.54 -9.61 5.10
CA GLY A 103 -2.19 -10.18 5.17
C GLY A 103 -2.19 -11.69 4.99
N LEU A 104 -3.15 -12.38 5.62
CA LEU A 104 -3.36 -13.81 5.43
C LEU A 104 -3.70 -14.13 3.98
N ASP A 105 -4.66 -13.41 3.38
CA ASP A 105 -5.04 -13.59 1.98
C ASP A 105 -3.83 -13.43 1.04
N MET A 106 -3.03 -12.37 1.20
CA MET A 106 -1.81 -12.17 0.41
C MET A 106 -0.81 -13.33 0.56
N ALA A 107 -0.59 -13.82 1.79
CA ALA A 107 0.31 -14.95 2.03
C ALA A 107 -0.21 -16.26 1.42
N LEU A 108 -1.53 -16.48 1.42
CA LEU A 108 -2.15 -17.65 0.77
C LEU A 108 -2.03 -17.58 -0.76
N TRP A 109 -2.15 -16.40 -1.35
CA TRP A 109 -1.88 -16.19 -2.78
C TRP A 109 -0.41 -16.41 -3.14
N ASP A 110 0.54 -16.02 -2.28
CA ASP A 110 1.96 -16.34 -2.45
C ASP A 110 2.21 -17.87 -2.39
N ILE A 111 1.55 -18.58 -1.45
CA ILE A 111 1.57 -20.05 -1.42
C ILE A 111 1.03 -20.66 -2.72
N ARG A 112 -0.10 -20.13 -3.23
CA ARG A 112 -0.71 -20.60 -4.48
C ARG A 112 0.26 -20.47 -5.64
N ALA A 113 0.85 -19.29 -5.82
CA ALA A 113 1.86 -19.02 -6.85
C ALA A 113 3.06 -19.97 -6.75
N LYS A 114 3.63 -20.14 -5.56
CA LYS A 114 4.73 -21.07 -5.31
C LYS A 114 4.36 -22.54 -5.58
N SER A 115 3.14 -22.95 -5.24
CA SER A 115 2.68 -24.33 -5.47
C SER A 115 2.52 -24.68 -6.95
N GLU A 116 2.33 -23.67 -7.80
CA GLU A 116 2.21 -23.80 -9.26
C GLU A 116 3.52 -23.53 -10.00
N ASP A 117 4.58 -23.13 -9.29
CA ASP A 117 5.84 -22.64 -9.87
C ASP A 117 5.62 -21.48 -10.86
N LEU A 118 4.70 -20.58 -10.50
CA LEU A 118 4.33 -19.40 -11.29
C LEU A 118 4.57 -18.11 -10.49
N SER A 119 4.73 -17.00 -11.21
CA SER A 119 4.64 -15.68 -10.56
C SER A 119 3.20 -15.40 -10.11
N LEU A 120 3.03 -14.63 -9.03
CA LEU A 120 1.69 -14.19 -8.60
C LEU A 120 0.94 -13.47 -9.73
N ALA A 121 1.65 -12.66 -10.53
CA ALA A 121 1.06 -12.01 -11.69
C ALA A 121 0.48 -13.02 -12.68
N ALA A 122 1.21 -14.10 -13.01
CA ALA A 122 0.72 -15.14 -13.92
C ALA A 122 -0.48 -15.90 -13.34
N VAL A 123 -0.46 -16.24 -12.05
CA VAL A 123 -1.60 -16.87 -11.36
C VAL A 123 -2.85 -15.99 -11.41
N LEU A 124 -2.68 -14.67 -11.31
CA LEU A 124 -3.77 -13.70 -11.40
C LEU A 124 -4.16 -13.34 -12.86
N GLY A 125 -3.60 -14.02 -13.86
CA GLY A 125 -3.90 -13.79 -15.28
C GLY A 125 -3.22 -12.56 -15.90
N GLY A 126 -2.15 -12.06 -15.27
CA GLY A 126 -1.35 -10.95 -15.75
C GLY A 126 -0.66 -11.26 -17.09
N THR A 127 -0.72 -10.30 -18.01
CA THR A 127 -0.18 -10.41 -19.38
C THR A 127 0.87 -9.36 -19.71
N ARG A 128 1.21 -8.49 -18.75
CA ARG A 128 2.17 -7.40 -18.93
C ARG A 128 3.46 -7.72 -18.18
N ASP A 129 4.58 -7.58 -18.88
CA ASP A 129 5.91 -7.78 -18.27
C ASP A 129 6.38 -6.56 -17.47
N HIS A 130 5.82 -5.37 -17.77
CA HIS A 130 6.18 -4.11 -17.13
C HIS A 130 4.96 -3.23 -16.84
N LEU A 131 5.03 -2.52 -15.71
CA LEU A 131 4.07 -1.50 -15.29
C LEU A 131 4.80 -0.17 -15.10
N LYS A 132 4.13 0.93 -15.45
CA LYS A 132 4.62 2.26 -15.07
C LYS A 132 4.46 2.43 -13.57
N SER A 133 5.51 2.94 -12.93
CA SER A 133 5.55 3.28 -11.51
C SER A 133 6.02 4.72 -11.34
N TYR A 134 5.78 5.27 -10.16
CA TYR A 134 6.20 6.61 -9.79
C TYR A 134 6.82 6.57 -8.39
N ASN A 135 7.75 7.48 -8.11
CA ASN A 135 8.38 7.55 -6.80
C ASN A 135 7.56 8.43 -5.84
N SER A 136 7.20 7.88 -4.68
CA SER A 136 6.42 8.55 -3.63
C SER A 136 7.13 8.48 -2.26
N CYS A 137 8.42 8.17 -2.23
CA CYS A 137 9.18 7.92 -1.01
C CYS A 137 9.68 9.19 -0.29
N GLY A 138 9.35 10.37 -0.81
CA GLY A 138 9.76 11.68 -0.26
C GLY A 138 8.78 12.78 -0.64
N LEU A 139 9.28 14.01 -0.81
CA LEU A 139 8.49 15.20 -1.13
C LEU A 139 7.41 15.51 -0.09
N TRP A 140 7.76 15.30 1.19
CA TRP A 140 6.93 15.69 2.33
C TRP A 140 6.86 17.21 2.45
N VAL A 141 5.83 17.70 3.14
CA VAL A 141 5.70 19.14 3.45
C VAL A 141 6.88 19.57 4.32
N GLU A 142 7.84 20.27 3.72
CA GLU A 142 9.01 20.84 4.38
C GLU A 142 8.88 22.37 4.40
N LYS A 143 8.98 22.97 5.60
CA LYS A 143 8.99 24.44 5.73
C LYS A 143 10.25 25.03 5.10
N GLY A 144 10.08 26.10 4.33
CA GLY A 144 11.20 26.89 3.80
C GLY A 144 11.19 26.96 2.28
N ASP A 145 12.35 26.66 1.69
CA ASP A 145 12.62 26.92 0.26
C ASP A 145 12.01 25.84 -0.65
N PRO A 146 11.06 26.19 -1.55
CA PRO A 146 10.51 25.29 -2.55
C PRO A 146 11.55 24.57 -3.43
N GLU A 147 12.71 25.18 -3.66
CA GLU A 147 13.76 24.58 -4.49
C GLU A 147 14.34 23.31 -3.87
N LYS A 148 14.35 23.18 -2.54
CA LYS A 148 14.81 21.94 -1.88
C LYS A 148 13.93 20.74 -2.23
N VAL A 149 12.63 20.97 -2.32
CA VAL A 149 11.67 19.93 -2.72
C VAL A 149 11.89 19.56 -4.19
N ALA A 150 12.25 20.54 -5.02
CA ALA A 150 12.60 20.31 -6.42
C ALA A 150 13.90 19.52 -6.58
N ASP A 151 14.94 19.82 -5.79
CA ASP A 151 16.19 19.05 -5.77
C ASP A 151 15.93 17.59 -5.33
N GLN A 152 15.13 17.40 -4.28
CA GLN A 152 14.73 16.05 -3.84
C GLN A 152 13.94 15.31 -4.92
N ALA A 153 13.09 15.99 -5.70
CA ALA A 153 12.36 15.36 -6.79
C ALA A 153 13.31 14.81 -7.87
N LEU A 154 14.37 15.55 -8.19
CA LEU A 154 15.41 15.09 -9.12
C LEU A 154 16.18 13.87 -8.58
N GLU A 155 16.51 13.85 -7.28
CA GLU A 155 17.10 12.67 -6.64
C GLU A 155 16.19 11.45 -6.77
N LEU A 156 14.90 11.60 -6.44
CA LEU A 156 13.93 10.50 -6.48
C LEU A 156 13.67 9.98 -7.90
N LEU A 157 13.74 10.83 -8.92
CA LEU A 157 13.63 10.42 -10.33
C LEU A 157 14.84 9.60 -10.77
N ALA A 158 16.05 10.00 -10.36
CA ALA A 158 17.28 9.28 -10.65
C ALA A 158 17.36 7.91 -9.96
N GLU A 159 16.63 7.71 -8.85
CA GLU A 159 16.54 6.44 -8.13
C GLU A 159 15.71 5.40 -8.89
N GLY A 160 16.27 4.81 -9.94
CA GLY A 160 15.61 3.74 -10.70
C GLY A 160 14.90 4.21 -11.97
N ASP A 161 15.34 5.33 -12.53
CA ASP A 161 14.89 5.90 -13.80
C ASP A 161 13.36 6.10 -13.86
N PHE A 162 12.79 6.65 -12.78
CA PHE A 162 11.37 6.95 -12.72
C PHE A 162 11.02 8.10 -13.67
N SER A 163 9.83 8.02 -14.29
CA SER A 163 9.28 9.10 -15.13
C SER A 163 8.20 9.92 -14.42
N ALA A 164 8.02 9.71 -13.11
CA ALA A 164 6.94 10.32 -12.35
C ALA A 164 7.23 10.37 -10.84
N VAL A 165 6.74 11.42 -10.17
CA VAL A 165 6.86 11.63 -8.72
C VAL A 165 5.55 12.12 -8.09
N LYS A 166 5.34 11.86 -6.80
CA LYS A 166 4.18 12.35 -6.05
C LYS A 166 4.60 13.26 -4.89
N LEU A 167 4.07 14.48 -4.90
CA LEU A 167 4.33 15.55 -3.96
C LEU A 167 3.26 15.61 -2.86
N ARG A 168 3.66 15.96 -1.63
CA ARG A 168 2.73 16.19 -0.51
C ARG A 168 2.48 17.68 -0.36
N LEU A 169 1.20 18.05 -0.35
CA LEU A 169 0.74 19.42 -0.18
C LEU A 169 0.00 19.59 1.15
N GLY A 170 -0.52 20.79 1.39
CA GLY A 170 -1.15 21.15 2.66
C GLY A 170 -0.25 22.08 3.48
N TYR A 171 0.53 22.93 2.80
CA TYR A 171 1.28 24.01 3.42
C TYR A 171 0.36 25.03 4.10
N GLU A 172 0.90 25.94 4.90
CA GLU A 172 0.09 26.92 5.65
C GLU A 172 -0.78 27.80 4.74
N SER A 173 -0.33 28.05 3.51
CA SER A 173 -1.04 28.81 2.47
C SER A 173 -1.10 28.06 1.14
N PHE A 174 -2.06 28.42 0.27
CA PHE A 174 -2.13 27.84 -1.08
C PHE A 174 -1.05 28.42 -2.00
N GLU A 175 -0.55 29.62 -1.71
CA GLU A 175 0.56 30.24 -2.40
C GLU A 175 1.86 29.44 -2.21
N GLU A 176 2.07 28.89 -1.01
CA GLU A 176 3.18 27.96 -0.74
C GLU A 176 3.03 26.65 -1.52
N ASP A 177 1.83 26.05 -1.52
CA ASP A 177 1.56 24.85 -2.34
C ASP A 177 1.91 25.12 -3.81
N LEU A 178 1.48 26.27 -4.36
CA LEU A 178 1.76 26.68 -5.74
C LEU A 178 3.25 26.89 -5.99
N ALA A 179 3.95 27.53 -5.07
CA ALA A 179 5.39 27.78 -5.20
C ALA A 179 6.16 26.45 -5.30
N VAL A 180 5.81 25.48 -4.46
CA VAL A 180 6.39 24.13 -4.45
C VAL A 180 6.06 23.38 -5.74
N VAL A 181 4.79 23.34 -6.15
CA VAL A 181 4.39 22.67 -7.40
C VAL A 181 5.13 23.25 -8.60
N ARG A 182 5.20 24.58 -8.71
CA ARG A 182 5.90 25.25 -9.82
C ARG A 182 7.40 25.01 -9.80
N ALA A 183 8.01 24.96 -8.62
CA ALA A 183 9.43 24.63 -8.49
C ALA A 183 9.72 23.21 -8.98
N VAL A 184 8.98 22.21 -8.48
CA VAL A 184 9.15 20.82 -8.88
C VAL A 184 8.86 20.62 -10.37
N LYS A 185 7.76 21.18 -10.90
CA LYS A 185 7.42 21.09 -12.33
C LYS A 185 8.50 21.70 -13.21
N ARG A 186 9.02 22.87 -12.85
CA ARG A 186 10.11 23.53 -13.59
C ARG A 186 11.37 22.67 -13.61
N SER A 187 11.77 22.12 -12.47
CA SER A 187 13.02 21.34 -12.37
C SER A 187 12.91 19.98 -13.05
N CYS A 188 11.78 19.29 -12.93
CA CYS A 188 11.57 17.98 -13.55
C CYS A 188 11.35 18.05 -15.08
N GLY A 189 10.83 19.18 -15.57
CA GLY A 189 10.46 19.38 -16.98
C GLY A 189 9.13 18.72 -17.37
N ASP A 190 8.68 19.01 -18.60
CA ASP A 190 7.33 18.65 -19.06
C ASP A 190 7.10 17.15 -19.31
N ALA A 191 8.18 16.37 -19.45
CA ALA A 191 8.11 14.93 -19.71
C ALA A 191 7.80 14.10 -18.46
N VAL A 192 7.97 14.68 -17.26
CA VAL A 192 7.76 14.00 -15.97
C VAL A 192 6.34 14.25 -15.49
N ASP A 193 5.63 13.16 -15.17
CA ASP A 193 4.33 13.26 -14.52
C ASP A 193 4.53 13.61 -13.04
N VAL A 194 3.94 14.72 -12.59
CA VAL A 194 3.95 15.14 -11.19
C VAL A 194 2.54 15.06 -10.65
N MET A 195 2.39 14.40 -9.51
CA MET A 195 1.11 14.27 -8.82
C MET A 195 1.18 14.97 -7.47
N SER A 196 0.03 15.36 -6.93
CA SER A 196 -0.06 15.92 -5.59
C SER A 196 -0.99 15.10 -4.71
N ASP A 197 -0.80 15.20 -3.39
CA ASP A 197 -1.56 14.46 -2.39
C ASP A 197 -1.68 15.29 -1.11
N PHE A 198 -2.90 15.40 -0.60
CA PHE A 198 -3.22 16.14 0.63
C PHE A 198 -3.50 15.24 1.83
N ASN A 199 -3.50 13.91 1.66
CA ASN A 199 -3.77 12.92 2.71
C ASN A 199 -4.99 13.27 3.59
N GLN A 200 -6.07 13.72 2.94
CA GLN A 200 -7.35 14.08 3.56
C GLN A 200 -7.30 15.27 4.53
N GLY A 201 -6.27 16.11 4.42
CA GLY A 201 -5.99 17.18 5.37
C GLY A 201 -6.87 18.42 5.28
N LEU A 202 -7.69 18.58 4.23
CA LEU A 202 -8.44 19.82 3.99
C LEU A 202 -9.93 19.67 4.29
N ASP A 203 -10.55 20.77 4.75
CA ASP A 203 -12.00 20.91 4.69
C ASP A 203 -12.47 21.24 3.27
N MET A 204 -13.78 21.13 3.01
CA MET A 204 -14.35 21.33 1.68
C MET A 204 -14.13 22.73 1.09
N LYS A 205 -14.11 23.78 1.91
CA LYS A 205 -13.95 25.16 1.44
C LYS A 205 -12.51 25.41 1.02
N GLU A 206 -11.58 24.97 1.85
CA GLU A 206 -10.15 25.04 1.56
C GLU A 206 -9.78 24.15 0.38
N ALA A 207 -10.28 22.91 0.34
CA ALA A 207 -10.06 21.97 -0.76
C ALA A 207 -10.50 22.55 -2.10
N LEU A 208 -11.68 23.19 -2.16
CA LEU A 208 -12.15 23.81 -3.40
C LEU A 208 -11.21 24.92 -3.86
N SER A 209 -10.82 25.81 -2.95
CA SER A 209 -9.95 26.94 -3.24
C SER A 209 -8.55 26.47 -3.71
N ARG A 210 -7.96 25.51 -3.00
CA ARG A 210 -6.65 24.93 -3.35
C ARG A 210 -6.69 24.13 -4.65
N CYS A 211 -7.70 23.28 -4.84
CA CYS A 211 -7.85 22.53 -6.09
C CYS A 211 -8.00 23.46 -7.30
N GLN A 212 -8.78 24.53 -7.18
CA GLN A 212 -8.92 25.53 -8.25
C GLN A 212 -7.63 26.29 -8.53
N ALA A 213 -6.86 26.62 -7.49
CA ALA A 213 -5.57 27.27 -7.64
C ALA A 213 -4.55 26.37 -8.35
N LEU A 214 -4.54 25.07 -8.02
CA LEU A 214 -3.68 24.06 -8.63
C LEU A 214 -4.16 23.64 -10.04
N ASP A 215 -5.39 23.95 -10.42
CA ASP A 215 -5.94 23.53 -11.71
C ASP A 215 -5.21 24.24 -12.85
N GLY A 216 -4.62 23.44 -13.74
CA GLY A 216 -3.84 23.96 -14.87
C GLY A 216 -2.34 24.11 -14.62
N GLU A 217 -1.84 23.80 -13.42
CA GLU A 217 -0.39 23.76 -13.12
C GLU A 217 0.32 22.50 -13.70
N GLY A 218 -0.40 21.70 -14.48
CA GLY A 218 0.16 20.52 -15.16
C GLY A 218 0.39 19.31 -14.26
N LEU A 219 -0.35 19.23 -13.15
CA LEU A 219 -0.41 18.04 -12.29
C LEU A 219 -1.17 16.91 -13.00
N TYR A 220 -0.70 15.68 -12.82
CA TYR A 220 -1.32 14.50 -13.42
C TYR A 220 -2.57 14.04 -12.64
N TRP A 221 -2.61 14.25 -11.31
CA TRP A 221 -3.83 14.24 -10.48
C TRP A 221 -3.60 15.01 -9.17
N ILE A 222 -4.69 15.28 -8.45
CA ILE A 222 -4.72 15.74 -7.06
C ILE A 222 -5.38 14.65 -6.21
N GLU A 223 -4.65 14.11 -5.23
CA GLU A 223 -5.04 12.96 -4.41
C GLU A 223 -5.56 13.37 -3.02
N GLU A 224 -6.64 12.71 -2.61
CA GLU A 224 -7.35 12.84 -1.33
C GLU A 224 -7.35 14.27 -0.74
N PRO A 225 -7.94 15.29 -1.42
CA PRO A 225 -8.07 16.63 -0.83
C PRO A 225 -8.86 16.62 0.47
N VAL A 226 -9.95 15.85 0.49
CA VAL A 226 -10.88 15.71 1.61
C VAL A 226 -10.98 14.26 2.06
N ARG A 227 -11.66 14.03 3.18
CA ARG A 227 -11.81 12.70 3.79
C ARG A 227 -12.34 11.67 2.80
N TYR A 228 -11.79 10.46 2.84
CA TYR A 228 -12.03 9.42 1.83
C TYR A 228 -13.50 9.01 1.70
N ASP A 229 -14.30 9.18 2.76
CA ASP A 229 -15.72 8.85 2.80
C ASP A 229 -16.63 10.03 2.44
N ASP A 230 -16.06 11.21 2.18
CA ASP A 230 -16.78 12.34 1.59
C ASP A 230 -16.81 12.23 0.05
N TYR A 231 -17.61 11.26 -0.41
CA TYR A 231 -17.82 11.01 -1.84
C TYR A 231 -18.46 12.20 -2.55
N HIS A 232 -19.35 12.91 -1.87
CA HIS A 232 -20.04 14.09 -2.42
C HIS A 232 -19.08 15.26 -2.57
N GLY A 233 -18.28 15.53 -1.55
CA GLY A 233 -17.24 16.54 -1.57
C GLY A 233 -16.21 16.28 -2.65
N SER A 234 -15.67 15.07 -2.71
CA SER A 234 -14.71 14.66 -3.75
C SER A 234 -15.32 14.82 -5.16
N SER A 235 -16.58 14.43 -5.36
CA SER A 235 -17.27 14.58 -6.66
C SER A 235 -17.51 16.06 -7.03
N ALA A 236 -17.82 16.90 -6.05
CA ALA A 236 -17.97 18.34 -6.25
C ALA A 236 -16.64 18.99 -6.66
N LEU A 237 -15.53 18.62 -6.01
CA LEU A 237 -14.18 19.06 -6.40
C LEU A 237 -13.86 18.61 -7.83
N ALA A 238 -14.08 17.34 -8.15
CA ALA A 238 -13.86 16.79 -9.49
C ALA A 238 -14.73 17.47 -10.57
N ALA A 239 -15.86 18.06 -10.20
CA ALA A 239 -16.70 18.82 -11.11
C ALA A 239 -16.24 20.28 -11.28
N ALA A 240 -15.48 20.81 -10.33
CA ALA A 240 -15.04 22.21 -10.29
C ALA A 240 -13.69 22.44 -10.99
N VAL A 241 -12.88 21.40 -11.21
CA VAL A 241 -11.56 21.49 -11.83
C VAL A 241 -11.40 20.54 -13.01
N LYS A 242 -10.44 20.83 -13.91
CA LYS A 242 -10.09 19.94 -15.03
C LYS A 242 -9.09 18.87 -14.62
N THR A 243 -8.20 19.21 -13.69
CA THR A 243 -7.20 18.30 -13.15
C THR A 243 -7.90 17.15 -12.42
N PRO A 244 -7.55 15.88 -12.70
CA PRO A 244 -8.25 14.75 -12.08
C PRO A 244 -8.14 14.76 -10.56
N ILE A 245 -9.26 14.62 -9.87
CA ILE A 245 -9.29 14.34 -8.43
C ILE A 245 -9.26 12.82 -8.23
N GLN A 246 -8.35 12.36 -7.36
CA GLN A 246 -8.14 10.96 -7.06
C GLN A 246 -8.43 10.63 -5.59
N THR A 247 -9.05 9.48 -5.36
CA THR A 247 -9.26 8.88 -4.03
C THR A 247 -9.16 7.36 -4.12
N GLY A 248 -8.90 6.66 -3.02
CA GLY A 248 -8.86 5.21 -3.06
C GLY A 248 -8.07 4.51 -1.98
N GLU A 249 -7.04 5.16 -1.44
CA GLU A 249 -6.09 4.52 -0.52
C GLU A 249 -6.72 4.10 0.79
N ASN A 250 -7.76 4.81 1.22
CA ASN A 250 -8.47 4.54 2.45
C ASN A 250 -9.84 3.86 2.24
N LEU A 251 -10.15 3.41 1.02
CA LEU A 251 -11.39 2.67 0.75
C LEU A 251 -11.29 1.24 1.29
N LEU A 252 -12.07 0.97 2.34
CA LEU A 252 -11.87 -0.21 3.18
C LEU A 252 -12.35 -1.53 2.56
N ASN A 253 -13.26 -1.49 1.59
CA ASN A 253 -13.91 -2.67 1.05
C ASN A 253 -14.46 -2.42 -0.38
N PRO A 254 -14.88 -3.47 -1.13
CA PRO A 254 -15.48 -3.31 -2.44
C PRO A 254 -16.73 -2.42 -2.46
N LEU A 255 -17.50 -2.36 -1.38
CA LEU A 255 -18.72 -1.56 -1.31
C LEU A 255 -18.38 -0.06 -1.27
N GLU A 256 -17.39 0.35 -0.48
CA GLU A 256 -16.87 1.73 -0.48
C GLU A 256 -16.30 2.09 -1.84
N PHE A 257 -15.60 1.16 -2.50
CA PHE A 257 -15.15 1.34 -3.88
C PHE A 257 -16.30 1.54 -4.86
N GLN A 258 -17.37 0.74 -4.76
CA GLN A 258 -18.57 0.91 -5.59
C GLN A 258 -19.29 2.23 -5.31
N LYS A 259 -19.33 2.69 -4.05
CA LYS A 259 -19.89 4.00 -3.69
C LYS A 259 -19.08 5.13 -4.34
N ALA A 260 -17.75 5.07 -4.25
CA ALA A 260 -16.85 6.01 -4.91
C ALA A 260 -17.04 6.02 -6.43
N LEU A 261 -17.18 4.87 -7.09
CA LEU A 261 -17.45 4.81 -8.52
C LEU A 261 -18.81 5.41 -8.92
N LYS A 262 -19.83 5.25 -8.06
CA LYS A 262 -21.17 5.84 -8.28
C LYS A 262 -21.16 7.35 -8.10
N ALA A 263 -20.27 7.88 -7.27
CA ALA A 263 -19.97 9.30 -7.19
C ALA A 263 -19.23 9.73 -8.47
N LYS A 264 -20.00 10.15 -9.47
CA LYS A 264 -19.53 10.50 -10.82
C LYS A 264 -18.31 11.43 -10.79
N ARG A 265 -17.44 11.30 -11.81
CA ARG A 265 -16.25 12.13 -12.09
C ARG A 265 -15.02 11.91 -11.19
N LEU A 266 -15.06 10.99 -10.24
CA LEU A 266 -13.86 10.59 -9.50
C LEU A 266 -12.94 9.72 -10.35
N THR A 267 -11.63 9.98 -10.25
CA THR A 267 -10.63 8.98 -10.63
C THR A 267 -10.39 8.11 -9.41
N THR A 268 -10.93 6.91 -9.38
CA THR A 268 -10.79 6.04 -8.20
C THR A 268 -9.67 5.04 -8.41
N ILE A 269 -8.90 4.80 -7.36
CA ILE A 269 -7.88 3.75 -7.31
C ILE A 269 -8.30 2.71 -6.29
N CYS A 270 -8.17 1.44 -6.65
CA CYS A 270 -8.51 0.35 -5.76
C CYS A 270 -7.26 -0.04 -4.98
N LEU A 271 -7.18 0.41 -3.72
CA LEU A 271 -6.25 -0.13 -2.75
C LEU A 271 -7.06 -1.03 -1.82
N MET A 272 -7.34 -2.23 -2.29
CA MET A 272 -7.95 -3.25 -1.45
C MET A 272 -6.84 -4.15 -0.92
N TYR A 273 -6.79 -4.24 0.40
CA TYR A 273 -5.78 -5.00 1.14
C TYR A 273 -5.79 -6.52 0.82
N SER A 274 -6.86 -7.04 0.20
CA SER A 274 -7.02 -8.45 -0.14
C SER A 274 -7.16 -8.64 -1.65
N VAL A 275 -6.34 -9.54 -2.20
CA VAL A 275 -6.37 -10.00 -3.59
C VAL A 275 -7.72 -10.61 -3.93
N SER A 276 -8.22 -11.52 -3.09
CA SER A 276 -9.51 -12.18 -3.28
C SER A 276 -10.64 -11.17 -3.38
N ARG A 277 -10.55 -10.06 -2.63
CA ARG A 277 -11.55 -9.00 -2.69
C ARG A 277 -11.46 -8.19 -3.97
N VAL A 278 -10.26 -7.87 -4.45
CA VAL A 278 -10.10 -7.19 -5.75
C VAL A 278 -10.74 -8.02 -6.86
N LEU A 279 -10.51 -9.33 -6.86
CA LEU A 279 -11.10 -10.25 -7.85
C LEU A 279 -12.64 -10.31 -7.74
N GLN A 280 -13.16 -10.45 -6.52
CA GLN A 280 -14.62 -10.50 -6.27
C GLN A 280 -15.34 -9.18 -6.58
N ALA A 281 -14.65 -8.04 -6.46
CA ALA A 281 -15.24 -6.73 -6.72
C ALA A 281 -15.68 -6.55 -8.19
N GLY A 282 -15.33 -7.48 -9.08
CA GLY A 282 -15.78 -7.48 -10.47
C GLY A 282 -15.31 -6.25 -11.25
N LEU A 283 -14.17 -5.67 -10.82
CA LEU A 283 -13.67 -4.42 -11.35
C LEU A 283 -13.18 -4.62 -12.77
N GLN A 284 -13.90 -4.02 -13.73
CA GLN A 284 -13.51 -4.00 -15.13
C GLN A 284 -12.31 -3.06 -15.33
N PRO A 285 -11.40 -3.35 -16.27
CA PRO A 285 -10.32 -2.43 -16.65
C PRO A 285 -10.80 -1.01 -16.97
N SER A 286 -12.03 -0.87 -17.51
CA SER A 286 -12.67 0.42 -17.81
C SER A 286 -12.98 1.28 -16.59
N HIS A 287 -13.03 0.70 -15.38
CA HIS A 287 -13.21 1.43 -14.13
C HIS A 287 -11.91 2.10 -13.67
N PHE A 288 -10.77 1.68 -14.18
CA PHE A 288 -9.46 2.20 -13.82
C PHE A 288 -8.97 3.14 -14.92
N ARG A 289 -9.34 4.42 -14.83
CA ARG A 289 -8.87 5.42 -15.82
C ARG A 289 -7.37 5.69 -15.69
N ARG A 290 -6.81 5.60 -14.47
CA ARG A 290 -5.40 5.80 -14.13
C ARG A 290 -5.10 4.94 -12.89
N LEU A 291 -4.36 3.85 -13.05
CA LEU A 291 -4.08 2.90 -11.97
C LEU A 291 -2.81 3.34 -11.22
N GLN A 292 -2.88 3.63 -9.92
CA GLN A 292 -1.73 3.41 -9.04
C GLN A 292 -1.91 2.03 -8.42
N ALA A 293 -0.87 1.20 -8.43
CA ALA A 293 -0.85 -0.05 -7.68
C ALA A 293 0.08 0.12 -6.47
N PHE A 294 -0.28 0.99 -5.52
CA PHE A 294 0.66 1.40 -4.47
C PHE A 294 0.99 0.26 -3.48
N GLN A 295 0.08 -0.69 -3.24
CA GLN A 295 0.27 -1.72 -2.21
C GLN A 295 0.37 -3.14 -2.76
N PHE A 296 -0.12 -3.39 -3.98
CA PHE A 296 0.09 -4.66 -4.68
C PHE A 296 1.53 -4.82 -5.20
N LEU A 297 2.24 -3.70 -5.43
CA LEU A 297 3.63 -3.71 -5.93
C LEU A 297 4.69 -3.82 -4.83
N LEU A 298 4.39 -3.48 -3.58
CA LEU A 298 5.36 -3.61 -2.50
C LEU A 298 5.61 -5.08 -2.10
N THR A 299 4.64 -5.98 -2.23
CA THR A 299 4.90 -7.43 -2.05
C THR A 299 5.87 -7.98 -3.10
N CYS A 300 5.94 -7.39 -4.29
CA CYS A 300 6.84 -7.82 -5.37
C CYS A 300 8.22 -7.12 -5.36
N SER A 301 8.34 -5.89 -4.86
CA SER A 301 9.57 -5.08 -4.97
C SER A 301 10.44 -5.02 -3.71
N LEU A 302 10.09 -5.71 -2.63
CA LEU A 302 10.86 -5.71 -1.37
C LEU A 302 12.09 -6.63 -1.39
N LYS A 303 12.86 -6.65 -2.49
CA LYS A 303 14.16 -7.37 -2.52
C LYS A 303 15.05 -6.95 -1.34
N SER A 304 15.04 -5.70 -0.90
CA SER A 304 15.85 -5.23 0.24
C SER A 304 15.36 -5.73 1.60
N VAL A 305 14.05 -5.76 1.86
CA VAL A 305 13.50 -6.27 3.14
C VAL A 305 13.58 -7.80 3.22
N PHE A 306 13.36 -8.50 2.10
CA PHE A 306 13.46 -9.96 2.05
C PHE A 306 14.91 -10.47 2.00
N THR A 307 15.88 -9.71 1.49
CA THR A 307 17.31 -10.12 1.53
C THR A 307 17.91 -10.03 2.93
N SER A 308 17.39 -9.15 3.79
CA SER A 308 17.76 -9.07 5.22
C SER A 308 17.00 -10.04 6.13
N TRP A 309 16.08 -10.85 5.58
CA TRP A 309 15.34 -11.84 6.37
C TRP A 309 16.29 -12.91 6.93
N PRO A 310 16.26 -13.20 8.24
CA PRO A 310 17.07 -14.27 8.80
C PRO A 310 16.60 -15.60 8.21
N ARG A 311 17.33 -16.11 7.22
CA ARG A 311 17.10 -17.46 6.68
C ARG A 311 17.33 -18.46 7.82
N PRO A 312 16.49 -19.48 7.99
CA PRO A 312 16.80 -20.59 8.88
C PRO A 312 18.14 -21.18 8.43
N LYS A 313 19.12 -21.26 9.34
CA LYS A 313 20.33 -22.04 9.09
C LYS A 313 19.89 -23.48 8.93
N MET A 314 19.91 -24.00 7.70
CA MET A 314 19.85 -25.43 7.47
C MET A 314 21.09 -26.04 8.13
N HIS A 315 20.92 -26.66 9.30
CA HIS A 315 21.91 -27.59 9.83
C HIS A 315 21.90 -28.81 8.92
N THR A 316 22.74 -28.79 7.89
CA THR A 316 23.17 -30.01 7.21
C THR A 316 23.98 -30.80 8.21
N GLY A 317 23.39 -31.89 8.73
CA GLY A 317 24.11 -32.85 9.53
C GLY A 317 25.29 -33.41 8.73
N SER A 318 26.46 -33.45 9.36
CA SER A 318 27.59 -34.25 8.91
C SER A 318 27.93 -35.26 10.00
N SER A 319 27.58 -36.50 9.69
CA SER A 319 28.30 -37.76 9.98
C SER A 319 29.10 -37.91 11.28
N MET A 320 28.74 -38.99 11.97
CA MET A 320 29.55 -39.78 12.92
C MET A 320 31.06 -39.75 12.65
N SER A 321 31.84 -39.60 13.72
CA SER A 321 33.15 -40.26 13.85
C SER A 321 33.25 -40.89 15.24
N THR A 322 33.44 -42.21 15.24
CA THR A 322 33.64 -43.07 16.39
C THR A 322 35.07 -42.99 16.95
N GLY A 323 35.19 -42.93 18.28
CA GLY A 323 36.27 -43.56 19.08
C GLY A 323 37.31 -42.62 19.73
N PRO A 324 38.05 -43.09 20.76
CA PRO A 324 37.66 -44.00 21.84
C PRO A 324 37.91 -43.39 23.25
N ALA A 325 37.50 -44.14 24.27
CA ALA A 325 37.56 -43.83 25.70
C ALA A 325 38.97 -43.46 26.22
N GLN A 326 38.98 -42.52 27.16
CA GLN A 326 39.77 -42.51 28.41
C GLN A 326 38.98 -41.73 29.47
#